data_AF-A0A7S6S3R5-F1
#
_entry.id   AF-A0A7S6S3R5-F1
#
_cell.length_a   1.000
_cell.length_b   1.000
_cell.length_c   1.000
_cell.angle_alpha   90.00
_cell.angle_beta   90.00
_cell.angle_gamma   90.00
#
_symmetry.space_group_name_H-M   'P 1'
#
loop_
_entity.id
_entity.type
_entity.pdbx_description
1 polymer ?
#
loop_
_entity_poly.entity_id
_entity_poly.type
_entity_poly.pdbx_seq_one_letter_code
_entity_poly.pdbx_strand_id
1 'polypeptide(L)'
;MSQATQSNVARAAAPDAHLTLAQASRIAPGRPSTNCLWRWCRRGVLARNGERVRLEHIRAGGKIFTTAAWVDEFGRRLADADAEYFAADEPSLDSRDTVAPSAERTCRRAHDGDAHAAVVRALDAAGL
;
A
#
# COMPACT_ATOMS: atom_id res chain seq x y z
N MET A 1 -31.06 -33.44 7.63
CA MET A 1 -31.08 -31.97 7.85
C MET A 1 -30.15 -31.74 9.04
N SER A 2 -28.88 -31.36 8.91
CA SER A 2 -28.31 -30.27 8.11
C SER A 2 -26.85 -30.58 7.76
N GLN A 3 -26.48 -30.40 6.50
CA GLN A 3 -25.09 -30.31 6.08
C GLN A 3 -24.63 -28.85 6.13
N ALA A 4 -23.30 -28.69 6.17
CA ALA A 4 -22.53 -27.54 5.68
C ALA A 4 -22.40 -26.31 6.60
N THR A 5 -21.30 -26.27 7.36
CA THR A 5 -20.45 -25.07 7.40
C THR A 5 -18.98 -25.50 7.52
N GLN A 6 -18.49 -26.16 6.47
CA GLN A 6 -17.06 -26.30 6.21
C GLN A 6 -16.55 -24.94 5.68
N SER A 7 -16.16 -24.03 6.57
CA SER A 7 -15.46 -22.78 6.19
C SER A 7 -13.94 -22.96 6.16
N ASN A 8 -13.48 -24.09 5.61
CA ASN A 8 -12.05 -24.44 5.53
C ASN A 8 -11.67 -24.90 4.11
N VAL A 9 -11.93 -24.08 3.09
CA VAL A 9 -11.38 -24.32 1.75
C VAL A 9 -11.30 -22.97 1.00
N ALA A 10 -10.09 -22.39 0.87
CA ALA A 10 -9.67 -21.50 -0.24
C ALA A 10 -8.46 -20.58 0.07
N ARG A 11 -7.47 -20.98 0.88
CA ARG A 11 -6.18 -20.24 0.89
C ARG A 11 -4.96 -21.14 0.93
N ALA A 12 -5.02 -22.20 0.13
CA ALA A 12 -3.85 -22.89 -0.39
C ALA A 12 -3.69 -22.51 -1.87
N ALA A 13 -3.39 -21.24 -2.14
CA ALA A 13 -2.76 -20.86 -3.39
C ALA A 13 -1.27 -21.23 -3.26
N ALA A 14 -0.73 -21.91 -4.28
CA ALA A 14 0.66 -22.36 -4.40
C ALA A 14 1.66 -21.23 -4.02
N PRO A 15 2.91 -21.56 -3.62
CA PRO A 15 3.74 -20.72 -2.77
C PRO A 15 3.82 -19.29 -3.32
N ASP A 16 3.04 -18.41 -2.70
CA ASP A 16 3.11 -16.98 -2.90
C ASP A 16 4.53 -16.57 -2.49
N ALA A 17 5.42 -16.55 -3.48
CA ALA A 17 6.82 -16.26 -3.26
C ALA A 17 6.91 -14.97 -2.45
N HIS A 18 7.41 -15.09 -1.22
CA HIS A 18 7.50 -13.95 -0.32
C HIS A 18 8.47 -12.94 -0.92
N LEU A 19 7.92 -11.82 -1.37
CA LEU A 19 8.63 -10.74 -2.01
C LEU A 19 9.13 -9.77 -0.96
N THR A 20 10.38 -9.36 -1.10
CA THR A 20 10.87 -8.18 -0.41
C THR A 20 10.12 -6.94 -0.89
N LEU A 21 10.06 -5.89 -0.08
CA LEU A 21 9.43 -4.63 -0.46
C LEU A 21 10.00 -4.04 -1.76
N ALA A 22 11.29 -4.26 -2.04
CA ALA A 22 11.95 -3.80 -3.27
C ALA A 22 11.55 -4.60 -4.51
N GLN A 23 11.13 -5.86 -4.34
CA GLN A 23 10.57 -6.66 -5.43
C GLN A 23 9.10 -6.30 -5.64
N ALA A 24 8.34 -6.17 -4.55
CA ALA A 24 6.94 -5.77 -4.60
C ALA A 24 6.73 -4.41 -5.30
N SER A 25 7.63 -3.44 -5.09
CA SER A 25 7.57 -2.13 -5.77
C SER A 25 7.67 -2.21 -7.29
N ARG A 26 8.31 -3.24 -7.84
CA ARG A 26 8.47 -3.40 -9.30
C ARG A 26 7.24 -4.01 -9.95
N ILE A 27 6.48 -4.78 -9.19
CA ILE A 27 5.29 -5.51 -9.65
C ILE A 27 4.04 -4.65 -9.44
N ALA A 28 4.01 -3.88 -8.35
CA ALA A 28 2.88 -3.02 -8.02
C ALA A 28 2.62 -1.98 -9.14
N PRO A 29 1.34 -1.75 -9.49
CA PRO A 29 0.97 -0.75 -10.48
C PRO A 29 1.43 0.64 -10.03
N GLY A 30 1.97 1.42 -10.96
CA GLY A 30 2.50 2.77 -10.68
C GLY A 30 3.87 2.79 -9.98
N ARG A 31 4.53 1.63 -9.81
CA ARG A 31 5.88 1.50 -9.23
C ARG A 31 6.10 2.35 -7.95
N PRO A 32 5.29 2.14 -6.89
CA PRO A 32 5.45 2.86 -5.63
C PRO A 32 6.84 2.60 -5.02
N SER A 33 7.39 3.58 -4.32
CA SER A 33 8.69 3.40 -3.66
C SER A 33 8.61 2.37 -2.53
N THR A 34 9.74 1.75 -2.20
CA THR A 34 9.87 0.80 -1.08
C THR A 34 9.38 1.42 0.25
N ASN A 35 9.66 2.71 0.47
CA ASN A 35 9.18 3.46 1.62
C ASN A 35 7.65 3.61 1.63
N CYS A 36 7.04 3.77 0.46
CA CYS A 36 5.58 3.81 0.32
C CYS A 36 4.95 2.49 0.79
N LEU A 37 5.43 1.36 0.27
CA LEU A 37 4.99 0.03 0.68
C LEU A 37 5.21 -0.21 2.18
N TRP A 38 6.37 0.18 2.74
CA TRP A 38 6.62 0.09 4.18
C TRP A 38 5.59 0.86 5.01
N ARG A 39 5.22 2.08 4.55
CA ARG A 39 4.17 2.87 5.21
C ARG A 39 2.81 2.18 5.11
N TRP A 40 2.48 1.56 3.97
CA TRP A 40 1.23 0.81 3.81
C TRP A 40 1.16 -0.41 4.75
N CYS A 41 2.27 -1.13 4.92
CA CYS A 41 2.36 -2.24 5.87
C CYS A 41 2.16 -1.77 7.33
N ARG A 42 2.82 -0.67 7.73
CA ARG A 42 2.86 -0.22 9.13
C ARG A 42 1.68 0.65 9.56
N ARG A 43 1.27 1.57 8.69
CA ARG A 43 0.26 2.59 9.00
C ARG A 43 -1.03 2.40 8.21
N GLY A 44 -0.97 1.72 7.07
CA GLY A 44 -2.04 1.71 6.10
C GLY A 44 -2.17 3.02 5.34
N VAL A 45 -3.06 3.01 4.36
CA VAL A 45 -3.53 4.18 3.62
C VAL A 45 -4.91 4.56 4.15
N LEU A 46 -5.12 5.86 4.32
CA LEU A 46 -6.45 6.39 4.60
C LEU A 46 -7.15 6.59 3.25
N ALA A 47 -8.20 5.81 3.01
CA ALA A 47 -9.09 5.98 1.87
C ALA A 47 -9.97 7.23 2.06
N ARG A 48 -10.58 7.71 0.97
CA ARG A 48 -11.38 8.96 1.02
C ARG A 48 -12.66 8.84 1.85
N ASN A 49 -13.20 7.62 1.97
CA ASN A 49 -14.31 7.30 2.87
C ASN A 49 -13.92 7.34 4.37
N GLY A 50 -12.64 7.55 4.70
CA GLY A 50 -12.13 7.54 6.07
C GLY A 50 -11.70 6.17 6.59
N GLU A 51 -11.88 5.10 5.81
CA GLU A 51 -11.39 3.77 6.14
C GLU A 51 -9.86 3.70 6.01
N ARG A 52 -9.22 2.94 6.90
CA ARG A 52 -7.78 2.69 6.85
C ARG A 52 -7.48 1.29 6.34
N VAL A 53 -7.14 1.18 5.06
CA VAL A 53 -6.74 -0.08 4.43
C VAL A 53 -5.25 -0.33 4.69
N ARG A 54 -4.90 -1.54 5.14
CA ARG A 54 -3.50 -1.93 5.44
C ARG A 54 -3.05 -3.02 4.50
N LEU A 55 -1.78 -2.95 4.08
CA LEU A 55 -1.16 -4.00 3.28
C LEU A 55 -0.74 -5.17 4.18
N GLU A 56 -1.19 -6.36 3.82
CA GLU A 56 -0.78 -7.60 4.48
C GLU A 56 0.72 -7.84 4.27
N HIS A 57 1.38 -8.30 5.32
CA HIS A 57 2.81 -8.56 5.31
C HIS A 57 3.21 -9.59 6.37
N ILE A 58 4.34 -10.25 6.14
CA ILE A 58 5.02 -11.11 7.10
C ILE A 58 6.35 -10.48 7.44
N ARG A 59 6.78 -10.64 8.69
CA ARG A 59 8.13 -10.28 9.12
C ARG A 59 8.93 -11.54 9.42
N ALA A 60 10.06 -11.72 8.74
CA ALA A 60 10.98 -12.84 8.95
C ALA A 60 12.43 -12.32 8.85
N GLY A 61 13.32 -12.79 9.72
CA GLY A 61 14.75 -12.41 9.66
C GLY A 61 15.01 -10.89 9.68
N GLY A 62 14.19 -10.12 10.41
CA GLY A 62 14.31 -8.66 10.48
C GLY A 62 13.83 -7.91 9.22
N LYS A 63 13.38 -8.63 8.18
CA LYS A 63 12.87 -8.05 6.93
C LYS A 63 11.36 -8.20 6.84
N ILE A 64 10.74 -7.30 6.09
CA ILE A 64 9.31 -7.33 5.78
C ILE A 64 9.14 -7.91 4.38
N PHE A 65 8.26 -8.89 4.29
CA PHE A 65 7.86 -9.56 3.08
C PHE A 65 6.38 -9.37 2.83
N THR A 66 6.00 -9.32 1.57
CA THR A 66 4.62 -9.32 1.11
C THR A 66 4.50 -10.30 -0.06
N THR A 67 3.33 -10.43 -0.65
CA THR A 67 3.10 -11.30 -1.80
C THR A 67 2.43 -10.48 -2.90
N ALA A 68 2.54 -10.91 -4.15
CA ALA A 68 1.86 -10.23 -5.26
C ALA A 68 0.34 -10.22 -5.03
N ALA A 69 -0.23 -11.35 -4.58
CA ALA A 69 -1.63 -11.47 -4.26
C ALA A 69 -2.10 -10.44 -3.20
N TRP A 70 -1.30 -10.19 -2.17
CA TRP A 70 -1.66 -9.21 -1.13
C TRP A 70 -1.59 -7.77 -1.64
N VAL A 71 -0.65 -7.47 -2.52
CA VAL A 71 -0.55 -6.16 -3.16
C VAL A 71 -1.76 -5.90 -4.06
N ASP A 72 -2.15 -6.89 -4.86
CA ASP A 72 -3.32 -6.77 -5.73
C ASP A 72 -4.61 -6.65 -4.92
N GLU A 73 -4.77 -7.46 -3.87
CA GLU A 73 -5.92 -7.39 -2.98
C GLU A 73 -6.00 -6.05 -2.24
N PHE A 74 -4.87 -5.55 -1.77
CA PHE A 74 -4.78 -4.22 -1.16
C PHE A 74 -5.22 -3.12 -2.15
N GLY A 75 -4.78 -3.21 -3.41
CA GLY A 75 -5.18 -2.28 -4.46
C GLY A 75 -6.68 -2.31 -4.72
N ARG A 76 -7.28 -3.51 -4.79
CA ARG A 76 -8.75 -3.66 -4.95
C ARG A 76 -9.50 -3.06 -3.79
N ARG A 77 -9.15 -3.40 -2.54
CA ARG A 77 -9.80 -2.84 -1.35
C ARG A 77 -9.71 -1.32 -1.27
N LEU A 78 -8.59 -0.74 -1.68
CA LEU A 78 -8.43 0.71 -1.74
C LEU A 78 -9.32 1.33 -2.82
N ALA A 79 -9.39 0.70 -4.01
CA ALA A 79 -10.25 1.14 -5.09
C ALA A 79 -11.74 1.03 -4.72
N ASP A 80 -12.14 -0.03 -4.03
CA ASP A 80 -13.52 -0.24 -3.57
C ASP A 80 -13.91 0.85 -2.55
N ALA A 81 -13.05 1.13 -1.58
CA ALA A 81 -13.27 2.20 -0.60
C ALA A 81 -13.34 3.60 -1.25
N ASP A 82 -12.55 3.83 -2.30
CA ASP A 82 -12.62 5.06 -3.08
C ASP A 82 -13.91 5.11 -3.94
N ALA A 83 -14.34 3.99 -4.52
CA ALA A 83 -15.57 3.90 -5.29
C ALA A 83 -16.82 4.14 -4.42
N GLU A 84 -16.85 3.59 -3.19
CA GLU A 84 -17.90 3.87 -2.20
C GLU A 84 -17.99 5.36 -1.88
N TYR A 85 -16.84 6.05 -1.74
CA TYR A 85 -16.83 7.49 -1.52
C TYR A 85 -17.45 8.24 -2.69
N PHE A 86 -17.07 7.93 -3.93
CA PHE A 86 -17.66 8.59 -5.12
C PHE A 86 -19.13 8.24 -5.35
N ALA A 87 -19.57 7.04 -4.99
CA ALA A 87 -20.97 6.65 -5.06
C ALA A 87 -21.82 7.35 -4.00
N ALA A 88 -21.26 7.57 -2.80
CA ALA A 88 -21.91 8.32 -1.73
C ALA A 88 -21.90 9.84 -1.98
N ASP A 89 -20.89 10.33 -2.69
CA ASP A 89 -20.71 11.73 -3.10
C ASP A 89 -21.33 12.00 -4.49
N GLU A 90 -22.23 11.14 -5.00
CA GLU A 90 -23.05 11.45 -6.18
C GLU A 90 -23.64 12.84 -5.96
N PRO A 91 -23.12 13.86 -6.67
CA PRO A 91 -23.47 15.21 -6.36
C PRO A 91 -24.89 15.37 -6.85
N SER A 92 -25.83 15.67 -5.94
CA SER A 92 -27.00 16.43 -6.35
C SER A 92 -26.44 17.60 -7.16
N LEU A 93 -26.73 17.67 -8.46
CA LEU A 93 -26.15 18.60 -9.44
C LEU A 93 -26.48 20.09 -9.17
N ASP A 94 -26.76 20.46 -7.92
CA ASP A 94 -27.30 21.74 -7.50
C ASP A 94 -26.33 22.60 -6.66
N SER A 95 -25.16 22.09 -6.27
CA SER A 95 -24.20 22.88 -5.50
C SER A 95 -23.00 23.29 -6.36
N ARG A 96 -23.27 24.16 -7.34
CA ARG A 96 -22.29 25.18 -7.71
C ARG A 96 -22.17 26.12 -6.52
N ASP A 97 -20.96 26.63 -6.30
CA ASP A 97 -20.59 27.56 -5.23
C ASP A 97 -20.25 26.92 -3.88
N THR A 98 -18.99 26.50 -3.73
CA THR A 98 -18.12 27.26 -2.81
C THR A 98 -16.64 27.07 -3.16
N VAL A 99 -16.01 28.20 -3.45
CA VAL A 99 -14.57 28.36 -3.67
C VAL A 99 -13.81 27.94 -2.40
N ALA A 100 -12.87 26.99 -2.53
CA ALA A 100 -11.87 26.77 -1.50
C ALA A 100 -10.61 27.62 -1.81
N PRO A 101 -10.09 28.43 -0.86
CA PRO A 101 -8.93 29.25 -1.10
C PRO A 101 -7.67 28.38 -1.29
N SER A 102 -6.90 28.72 -2.32
CA SER A 102 -5.57 28.21 -2.63
C SER A 102 -4.64 28.47 -1.44
N ALA A 103 -4.47 27.47 -0.57
CA ALA A 103 -3.45 27.49 0.45
C ALA A 103 -2.08 27.20 -0.20
N GLU A 104 -1.32 28.26 -0.45
CA GLU A 104 0.10 28.22 -0.77
C GLU A 104 0.83 27.35 0.26
N ARG A 105 1.08 26.09 -0.10
CA ARG A 105 1.98 25.22 0.67
C ARG A 105 3.40 25.58 0.32
N THR A 106 3.95 26.46 1.16
CA THR A 106 5.38 26.75 1.29
C THR A 106 6.19 25.46 1.21
N CYS A 107 6.95 25.33 0.14
CA CYS A 107 8.01 24.37 -0.03
C CYS A 107 9.12 24.64 1.00
N ARG A 108 9.11 23.88 2.11
CA ARG A 108 10.30 23.75 2.98
C ARG A 108 10.51 22.32 3.43
N ARG A 109 11.76 21.90 3.17
CA ARG A 109 12.55 20.86 3.84
C ARG A 109 12.20 19.40 3.53
N ALA A 110 13.16 18.49 3.49
CA ALA A 110 14.61 18.56 3.62
C ALA A 110 15.19 17.31 2.93
N HIS A 111 16.43 17.40 2.48
CA HIS A 111 17.22 16.26 2.08
C HIS A 111 17.35 15.26 3.23
N ASP A 112 16.73 14.09 3.07
CA ASP A 112 17.04 12.87 3.84
C ASP A 112 17.05 11.69 2.86
N GLY A 113 18.04 11.69 1.95
CA GLY A 113 18.18 10.68 0.90
C GLY A 113 19.47 9.88 0.92
N ASP A 114 20.49 10.29 1.69
CA ASP A 114 21.86 9.80 1.46
C ASP A 114 22.31 8.60 2.31
N ALA A 115 21.53 8.18 3.31
CA ALA A 115 21.99 7.13 4.22
C ALA A 115 21.99 5.72 3.59
N HIS A 116 21.04 5.41 2.71
CA HIS A 116 20.87 4.03 2.19
C HIS A 116 21.84 3.70 1.05
N ALA A 117 22.16 4.67 0.20
CA ALA A 117 23.11 4.49 -0.90
C ALA A 117 24.55 4.31 -0.41
N ALA A 118 24.88 4.86 0.77
CA ALA A 118 26.17 4.66 1.42
C ALA A 118 26.31 3.23 1.98
N VAL A 119 25.25 2.68 2.59
CA VAL A 119 25.26 1.32 3.14
C VAL A 119 25.36 0.27 2.03
N VAL A 120 24.64 0.45 0.92
CA VAL A 120 24.71 -0.48 -0.23
C VAL A 120 26.10 -0.47 -0.87
N ARG A 121 26.72 0.71 -1.06
CA ARG A 121 28.10 0.79 -1.58
C ARG A 121 29.14 0.21 -0.62
N ALA A 122 28.93 0.33 0.69
CA ALA A 122 29.81 -0.27 1.69
C ALA A 122 29.73 -1.82 1.67
N LEU A 123 28.56 -2.38 1.39
CA LEU A 123 28.38 -3.83 1.29
C LEU A 123 28.98 -4.39 -0.01
N ASP A 124 28.81 -3.70 -1.14
CA ASP A 124 29.43 -4.11 -2.41
C ASP A 124 30.97 -4.02 -2.38
N ALA A 125 31.54 -3.03 -1.68
CA ALA A 125 32.99 -2.91 -1.50
C ALA A 125 33.57 -3.99 -0.56
N ALA A 126 32.74 -4.62 0.29
CA ALA A 126 33.14 -5.69 1.19
C ALA A 126 33.05 -7.09 0.55
N GLY A 127 32.49 -7.21 -0.67
CA GLY A 127 32.47 -8.45 -1.45
C GLY A 127 31.65 -9.59 -0.84
N LEU A 128 30.53 -9.29 -0.17
CA LEU A 128 29.63 -10.27 0.46
C LEU A 128 28.29 -10.41 -0.29
#